data_AF-A0A2N5Z4N9-F1
#
_entry.id   AF-A0A2N5Z4N9-F1
#
_cell.length_a   1.000
_cell.length_b   1.000
_cell.length_c   1.000
_cell.angle_alpha   90.00
_cell.angle_beta   90.00
_cell.angle_gamma   90.00
#
_symmetry.space_group_name_H-M   'P 1'
#
loop_
_entity.id
_entity.type
_entity.pdbx_description
1 polymer ?
#
loop_
_entity_poly.entity_id
_entity_poly.type
_entity_poly.pdbx_seq_one_letter_code
_entity_poly.pdbx_strand_id
1 'polypeptide(L)'
;MGNPDSLKYEQLIAEGYELESPSPQEAYLKYLQAVKIARKNNWPLLEAKGLKYQSYALFYSNNTEESITKMDSCKNIQEAQLKNTSDTTAKAKLTKDIANTINGIAYFYDELGYYKTAIKYYKKALGYDKKINNSKGIATKYNNLGIAHKNIGNYDSALVCYMKAIKFFESNKDYKTLPLVYNNIGIIHSIQEDPDKAISYYQKSLEIYKLAENENGIADCHTNIGILYLNQDSLDKAEQEFNMSKPVFIKEQDLNGLSGYYNNMGIVYRRKNN
;
A
#
# COMPACT_ATOMS: atom_id res chain seq x y z
N MET A 1 -22.79 -5.42 31.73
CA MET A 1 -22.35 -4.01 31.58
C MET A 1 -20.84 -4.02 31.47
N GLY A 2 -20.26 -3.41 30.42
CA GLY A 2 -18.82 -3.47 30.15
C GLY A 2 -17.97 -2.68 31.14
N ASN A 3 -16.69 -3.04 31.28
CA ASN A 3 -15.73 -2.30 32.11
C ASN A 3 -15.63 -0.83 31.62
N PRO A 4 -15.90 0.17 32.48
CA PRO A 4 -15.86 1.60 32.10
C PRO A 4 -14.52 2.04 31.48
N ASP A 5 -13.40 1.51 31.97
CA ASP A 5 -12.07 1.81 31.44
C ASP A 5 -11.89 1.25 30.02
N SER A 6 -12.50 0.10 29.72
CA SER A 6 -12.45 -0.49 28.37
C SER A 6 -13.30 0.32 27.38
N LEU A 7 -14.45 0.83 27.82
CA LEU A 7 -15.29 1.72 27.00
C LEU A 7 -14.55 3.03 26.72
N LYS A 8 -13.91 3.61 27.75
CA LYS A 8 -13.14 4.84 27.58
C LYS A 8 -11.93 4.65 26.67
N TYR A 9 -11.25 3.50 26.76
CA TYR A 9 -10.17 3.14 25.85
C TYR A 9 -10.64 3.16 24.39
N GLU A 10 -11.73 2.45 24.07
CA GLU A 10 -12.22 2.37 22.69
C GLU A 10 -12.74 3.73 22.18
N GLN A 11 -13.37 4.53 23.05
CA GLN A 11 -13.75 5.90 22.73
C GLN A 11 -12.53 6.74 22.31
N LEU A 12 -11.43 6.68 23.08
CA LEU A 12 -10.21 7.44 22.77
C LEU A 12 -9.56 6.96 21.47
N ILE A 13 -9.60 5.67 21.17
CA ILE A 13 -9.12 5.16 19.87
C ILE A 13 -9.98 5.70 18.72
N ALA A 14 -11.31 5.70 18.87
CA ALA A 14 -12.21 6.22 17.84
C ALA A 14 -12.00 7.73 17.61
N GLU A 15 -11.96 8.53 18.68
CA GLU A 15 -11.68 9.97 18.60
C GLU A 15 -10.31 10.26 17.97
N GLY A 16 -9.29 9.46 18.30
CA GLY A 16 -7.97 9.60 17.68
C GLY A 16 -8.00 9.31 16.18
N TYR A 17 -8.76 8.31 15.74
CA TYR A 17 -8.86 7.94 14.33
C TYR A 17 -9.53 9.02 13.49
N GLU A 18 -10.57 9.67 14.03
CA GLU A 18 -11.23 10.81 13.38
C GLU A 18 -10.29 12.02 13.20
N LEU A 19 -9.33 12.17 14.11
CA LEU A 19 -8.36 13.27 14.10
C LEU A 19 -7.08 12.96 13.30
N GLU A 20 -6.87 11.71 12.88
CA GLU A 20 -5.57 11.26 12.35
C GLU A 20 -5.16 11.95 11.04
N SER A 21 -6.12 12.30 10.18
CA SER A 21 -5.86 13.10 8.98
C SER A 21 -5.86 14.62 9.21
N PRO A 22 -6.85 15.22 9.89
CA PRO A 22 -6.89 16.68 10.07
C PRO A 22 -5.88 17.21 11.11
N SER A 23 -5.52 16.43 12.13
CA SER A 23 -4.60 16.84 13.20
C SER A 23 -3.89 15.61 13.83
N PRO A 24 -2.84 15.08 13.17
CA PRO A 24 -2.10 13.90 13.64
C PRO A 24 -1.57 14.04 15.07
N GLN A 25 -1.18 15.25 15.49
CA GLN A 25 -0.70 15.52 16.84
C GLN A 25 -1.82 15.39 17.89
N GLU A 26 -3.04 15.83 17.60
CA GLU A 26 -4.18 15.65 18.50
C GLU A 26 -4.60 14.18 18.59
N ALA A 27 -4.59 13.47 17.47
CA ALA A 27 -4.81 12.03 17.43
C ALA A 27 -3.82 11.29 18.36
N TYR A 28 -2.53 11.66 18.29
CA TYR A 28 -1.50 11.10 19.18
C TYR A 28 -1.82 11.29 20.67
N LEU A 29 -2.34 12.45 21.07
CA LEU A 29 -2.72 12.72 22.46
C LEU A 29 -3.86 11.80 22.94
N LYS A 30 -4.85 11.52 22.07
CA LYS A 30 -5.93 10.56 22.36
C LYS A 30 -5.37 9.15 22.55
N TYR A 31 -4.52 8.72 21.62
CA TYR A 31 -3.87 7.42 21.69
C TYR A 31 -2.96 7.27 22.92
N LEU A 32 -2.29 8.35 23.35
CA LEU A 32 -1.51 8.38 24.58
C LEU A 32 -2.36 8.15 25.83
N GLN A 33 -3.54 8.75 25.91
CA GLN A 33 -4.48 8.50 27.00
C GLN A 33 -4.97 7.05 26.99
N ALA A 34 -5.28 6.50 25.81
CA ALA A 34 -5.70 5.11 25.67
C ALA A 34 -4.61 4.13 26.16
N VAL A 35 -3.36 4.34 25.76
CA VAL A 35 -2.21 3.51 26.22
C VAL A 35 -2.03 3.59 27.74
N LYS A 36 -2.21 4.77 28.36
CA LYS A 36 -2.15 4.91 29.82
C LYS A 36 -3.22 4.07 30.52
N ILE A 37 -4.45 4.04 29.99
CA ILE A 37 -5.54 3.21 30.53
C ILE A 37 -5.20 1.72 30.40
N ALA A 38 -4.72 1.29 29.23
CA ALA A 38 -4.35 -0.10 29.00
C ALA A 38 -3.23 -0.59 29.94
N ARG A 39 -2.21 0.24 30.16
CA ARG A 39 -1.12 -0.03 31.11
C ARG A 39 -1.61 -0.14 32.54
N LYS A 40 -2.42 0.81 32.99
CA LYS A 40 -3.00 0.81 34.35
C LYS A 40 -3.78 -0.47 34.65
N ASN A 41 -4.47 -1.01 33.63
CA ASN A 41 -5.31 -2.19 33.77
C ASN A 41 -4.62 -3.51 33.35
N ASN A 42 -3.31 -3.49 33.04
CA ASN A 42 -2.56 -4.65 32.55
C ASN A 42 -3.21 -5.33 31.33
N TRP A 43 -3.60 -4.54 30.33
CA TRP A 43 -4.16 -5.03 29.06
C TRP A 43 -3.12 -4.99 27.93
N PRO A 44 -2.22 -5.98 27.82
CA PRO A 44 -1.09 -5.92 26.90
C PRO A 44 -1.51 -5.79 25.43
N LEU A 45 -2.59 -6.46 25.01
CA LEU A 45 -3.05 -6.38 23.61
C LEU A 45 -3.70 -5.03 23.27
N LEU A 46 -4.33 -4.38 24.26
CA LEU A 46 -4.83 -3.01 24.08
C LEU A 46 -3.67 -2.01 24.12
N GLU A 47 -2.66 -2.21 24.97
CA GLU A 47 -1.44 -1.40 24.92
C GLU A 47 -0.77 -1.50 23.54
N ALA A 48 -0.59 -2.72 23.01
CA ALA A 48 -0.01 -2.91 21.68
C ALA A 48 -0.84 -2.22 20.58
N LYS A 49 -2.19 -2.33 20.64
CA LYS A 49 -3.09 -1.64 19.71
C LYS A 49 -2.89 -0.13 19.78
N GLY A 50 -2.88 0.47 20.98
CA GLY A 50 -2.67 1.90 21.18
C GLY A 50 -1.30 2.38 20.70
N LEU A 51 -0.23 1.63 20.99
CA LEU A 51 1.13 1.94 20.52
C LEU A 51 1.22 1.95 18.99
N LYS A 52 0.52 1.04 18.31
CA LYS A 52 0.45 1.03 16.84
C LYS A 52 -0.18 2.32 16.31
N TYR A 53 -1.28 2.78 16.90
CA TYR A 53 -1.93 4.03 16.50
C TYR A 53 -1.08 5.26 16.80
N GLN A 54 -0.46 5.32 17.99
CA GLN A 54 0.54 6.35 18.31
C GLN A 54 1.65 6.41 17.26
N SER A 55 2.12 5.25 16.81
CA SER A 55 3.15 5.19 15.79
C SER A 55 2.74 5.84 14.47
N TYR A 56 1.54 5.56 13.95
CA TYR A 56 1.10 6.16 12.69
C TYR A 56 0.93 7.67 12.82
N ALA A 57 0.29 8.13 13.89
CA ALA A 57 0.16 9.55 14.18
C ALA A 57 1.52 10.27 14.25
N LEU A 58 2.52 9.66 14.89
CA LEU A 58 3.89 10.19 14.96
C LEU A 58 4.57 10.20 13.58
N PHE A 59 4.41 9.13 12.80
CA PHE A 59 5.00 9.03 11.46
C PHE A 59 4.49 10.16 10.55
N TYR A 60 3.18 10.37 10.51
CA TYR A 60 2.56 11.45 9.74
C TYR A 60 2.79 12.86 10.33
N SER A 61 3.27 12.94 11.58
CA SER A 61 3.78 14.18 12.19
C SER A 61 5.27 14.42 11.93
N ASN A 62 5.91 13.66 11.04
CA ASN A 62 7.36 13.67 10.75
C ASN A 62 8.25 13.29 11.96
N ASN A 63 7.71 12.63 12.99
CA ASN A 63 8.48 12.07 14.10
C ASN A 63 8.77 10.58 13.85
N THR A 64 9.69 10.34 12.93
CA THR A 64 9.95 9.02 12.32
C THR A 64 10.67 8.06 13.26
N GLU A 65 11.63 8.55 14.05
CA GLU A 65 12.36 7.71 15.01
C GLU A 65 11.44 7.21 16.15
N GLU A 66 10.62 8.11 16.71
CA GLU A 66 9.70 7.73 17.77
C GLU A 66 8.61 6.80 17.25
N SER A 67 8.10 7.01 16.02
CA SER A 67 7.12 6.10 15.43
C SER A 67 7.65 4.66 15.32
N ILE A 68 8.84 4.46 14.74
CA ILE A 68 9.47 3.13 14.65
C ILE A 68 9.63 2.51 16.04
N THR A 69 10.04 3.30 17.03
CA THR A 69 10.17 2.84 18.43
C THR A 69 8.84 2.36 19.02
N LYS A 70 7.72 3.04 18.75
CA LYS A 70 6.39 2.58 19.20
C LYS A 70 5.96 1.28 18.49
N MET A 71 6.22 1.13 17.20
CA MET A 71 5.96 -0.12 16.48
C MET A 71 6.80 -1.29 17.01
N ASP A 72 8.06 -1.05 17.34
CA ASP A 72 8.91 -2.07 17.96
C ASP A 72 8.38 -2.48 19.34
N SER A 73 7.92 -1.51 20.13
CA SER A 73 7.27 -1.78 21.43
C SER A 73 5.99 -2.61 21.25
N CYS A 74 5.14 -2.25 20.28
CA CYS A 74 3.93 -3.00 19.90
C CYS A 74 4.26 -4.46 19.54
N LYS A 75 5.24 -4.65 18.65
CA LYS A 75 5.72 -5.96 18.19
C LYS A 75 6.22 -6.80 19.36
N ASN A 76 7.05 -6.22 20.24
CA ASN A 76 7.63 -6.94 21.37
C ASN A 76 6.55 -7.44 22.36
N ILE A 77 5.51 -6.62 22.62
CA ILE A 77 4.37 -7.04 23.43
C ILE A 77 3.64 -8.21 22.78
N GLN A 78 3.34 -8.13 21.48
CA GLN A 78 2.66 -9.19 20.74
C GLN A 78 3.47 -10.50 20.73
N GLU A 79 4.79 -10.43 20.52
CA GLU A 79 5.69 -11.59 20.55
C GLU A 79 5.77 -12.22 21.95
N ALA A 80 5.76 -11.42 23.01
CA ALA A 80 5.69 -11.93 24.39
C ALA A 80 4.37 -12.66 24.66
N GLN A 81 3.24 -12.09 24.22
CA GLN A 81 1.93 -12.74 24.34
C GLN A 81 1.84 -14.03 23.52
N LEU A 82 2.46 -14.05 22.33
CA LEU A 82 2.50 -15.25 21.47
C LEU A 82 3.24 -16.41 22.15
N LYS A 83 4.34 -16.13 22.87
CA LYS A 83 5.10 -17.14 23.61
C LYS A 83 4.34 -17.71 24.80
N ASN A 84 3.50 -16.90 25.43
CA ASN A 84 2.81 -17.26 26.67
C ASN A 84 1.45 -17.94 26.46
N THR A 85 0.90 -17.91 25.26
CA THR A 85 -0.38 -18.57 24.96
C THR A 85 -0.18 -19.99 24.43
N SER A 86 -0.98 -20.94 24.89
CA SER A 86 -1.08 -22.29 24.31
C SER A 86 -2.21 -22.42 23.29
N ASP A 87 -3.17 -21.49 23.31
CA ASP A 87 -4.37 -21.48 22.46
C ASP A 87 -4.00 -21.25 20.98
N THR A 88 -4.37 -22.19 20.13
CA THR A 88 -4.01 -22.19 18.70
C THR A 88 -4.67 -21.05 17.93
N THR A 89 -5.88 -20.66 18.30
CA THR A 89 -6.62 -19.55 17.68
C THR A 89 -5.98 -18.21 18.04
N ALA A 90 -5.65 -18.02 19.31
CA ALA A 90 -4.93 -16.85 19.82
C ALA A 90 -3.53 -16.77 19.19
N LYS A 91 -2.82 -17.90 19.05
CA LYS A 91 -1.53 -17.95 18.32
C LYS A 91 -1.67 -17.47 16.89
N ALA A 92 -2.68 -17.95 16.16
CA ALA A 92 -2.90 -17.56 14.78
C ALA A 92 -3.21 -16.06 14.67
N LYS A 93 -4.07 -15.53 15.54
CA LYS A 93 -4.39 -14.10 15.62
C LYS A 93 -3.16 -13.24 15.93
N LEU A 94 -2.40 -13.60 16.96
CA LEU A 94 -1.17 -12.89 17.33
C LEU A 94 -0.11 -12.95 16.23
N THR A 95 0.04 -14.10 15.57
CA THR A 95 0.96 -14.26 14.44
C THR A 95 0.58 -13.30 13.30
N LYS A 96 -0.72 -13.17 13.00
CA LYS A 96 -1.24 -12.19 12.03
C LYS A 96 -0.99 -10.75 12.48
N ASP A 97 -1.23 -10.43 13.75
CA ASP A 97 -1.02 -9.09 14.30
C ASP A 97 0.45 -8.70 14.24
N ILE A 98 1.37 -9.61 14.59
CA ILE A 98 2.83 -9.41 14.44
C ILE A 98 3.20 -9.19 12.98
N ALA A 99 2.64 -9.98 12.04
CA ALA A 99 2.87 -9.79 10.62
C ALA A 99 2.47 -8.38 10.15
N ASN A 100 1.35 -7.86 10.64
CA ASN A 100 0.86 -6.52 10.32
C ASN A 100 1.73 -5.41 10.95
N THR A 101 2.16 -5.58 12.20
CA THR A 101 3.07 -4.63 12.87
C THR A 101 4.41 -4.55 12.14
N ILE A 102 5.00 -5.70 11.81
CA ILE A 102 6.26 -5.77 11.05
C ILE A 102 6.09 -5.17 9.64
N ASN A 103 4.94 -5.37 9.00
CA ASN A 103 4.63 -4.73 7.73
C ASN A 103 4.51 -3.20 7.86
N GLY A 104 3.97 -2.68 8.97
CA GLY A 104 3.95 -1.24 9.26
C GLY A 104 5.35 -0.65 9.40
N ILE A 105 6.26 -1.34 10.11
CA ILE A 105 7.69 -0.95 10.18
C ILE A 105 8.32 -0.95 8.78
N ALA A 106 8.06 -1.99 7.98
CA ALA A 106 8.55 -2.07 6.61
C ALA A 106 8.06 -0.90 5.75
N TYR A 107 6.77 -0.56 5.86
CA TYR A 107 6.15 0.56 5.18
C TYR A 107 6.83 1.88 5.55
N PHE A 108 7.10 2.16 6.84
CA PHE A 108 7.81 3.38 7.23
C PHE A 108 9.21 3.46 6.61
N TYR A 109 9.97 2.36 6.59
CA TYR A 109 11.26 2.36 5.91
C TYR A 109 11.14 2.54 4.40
N ASP A 110 10.08 2.04 3.79
CA ASP A 110 9.81 2.17 2.35
C ASP A 110 9.53 3.63 1.98
N GLU A 111 8.64 4.29 2.72
CA GLU A 111 8.31 5.71 2.56
C GLU A 111 9.50 6.64 2.80
N LEU A 112 10.41 6.26 3.72
CA LEU A 112 11.64 6.99 3.99
C LEU A 112 12.76 6.72 2.95
N GLY A 113 12.50 5.89 1.94
CA GLY A 113 13.48 5.54 0.90
C GLY A 113 14.52 4.50 1.33
N TYR A 114 14.42 3.94 2.54
CA TYR A 114 15.28 2.86 3.03
C TYR A 114 14.83 1.48 2.52
N TYR A 115 14.67 1.35 1.20
CA TYR A 115 14.07 0.20 0.52
C TYR A 115 14.73 -1.15 0.87
N LYS A 116 16.07 -1.18 1.02
CA LYS A 116 16.78 -2.42 1.42
C LYS A 116 16.38 -2.89 2.82
N THR A 117 16.13 -1.95 3.74
CA THR A 117 15.64 -2.23 5.09
C THR A 117 14.17 -2.65 5.06
N ALA A 118 13.35 -1.94 4.28
CA ALA A 118 11.94 -2.30 4.05
C ALA A 118 11.79 -3.74 3.54
N ILE A 119 12.59 -4.15 2.54
CA ILE A 119 12.62 -5.52 2.01
C ILE A 119 12.89 -6.56 3.10
N LYS A 120 13.82 -6.30 4.04
CA LYS A 120 14.10 -7.23 5.16
C LYS A 120 12.85 -7.41 6.03
N TYR A 121 12.17 -6.32 6.38
CA TYR A 121 10.98 -6.37 7.22
C TYR A 121 9.77 -6.96 6.47
N TYR A 122 9.53 -6.62 5.20
CA TYR A 122 8.48 -7.25 4.40
C TYR A 122 8.69 -8.77 4.27
N LYS A 123 9.94 -9.24 4.06
CA LYS A 123 10.25 -10.68 4.08
C LYS A 123 9.96 -11.32 5.44
N LYS A 124 10.27 -10.64 6.55
CA LYS A 124 9.94 -11.12 7.90
C LYS A 124 8.41 -11.23 8.06
N ALA A 125 7.65 -10.19 7.74
CA ALA A 125 6.19 -10.18 7.81
C ALA A 125 5.56 -11.31 6.96
N LEU A 126 6.06 -11.49 5.73
CA LEU A 126 5.65 -12.59 4.84
C LEU A 126 5.86 -13.97 5.50
N GLY A 127 6.95 -14.16 6.24
CA GLY A 127 7.22 -15.38 6.99
C GLY A 127 6.16 -15.68 8.05
N TYR A 128 5.64 -14.66 8.74
CA TYR A 128 4.55 -14.83 9.70
C TYR A 128 3.24 -15.17 9.00
N ASP A 129 2.87 -14.45 7.94
CA ASP A 129 1.63 -14.73 7.20
C ASP A 129 1.63 -16.13 6.57
N LYS A 130 2.80 -16.63 6.12
CA LYS A 130 2.95 -18.00 5.63
C LYS A 130 2.73 -19.06 6.71
N LYS A 131 3.19 -18.84 7.95
CA LYS A 131 3.01 -19.80 9.05
C LYS A 131 1.54 -20.10 9.36
N ILE A 132 0.65 -19.15 9.09
CA ILE A 132 -0.79 -19.25 9.35
C ILE A 132 -1.62 -19.32 8.07
N ASN A 133 -0.98 -19.52 6.91
CA ASN A 133 -1.64 -19.54 5.60
C ASN A 133 -2.55 -18.33 5.35
N ASN A 134 -2.15 -17.13 5.80
CA ASN A 134 -2.91 -15.90 5.57
C ASN A 134 -2.75 -15.44 4.12
N SER A 135 -3.52 -16.04 3.20
CA SER A 135 -3.48 -15.78 1.76
C SER A 135 -3.50 -14.29 1.40
N LYS A 136 -4.40 -13.51 2.00
CA LYS A 136 -4.51 -12.06 1.76
C LYS A 136 -3.24 -11.33 2.20
N GLY A 137 -2.72 -11.65 3.38
CA GLY A 137 -1.46 -11.11 3.87
C GLY A 137 -0.29 -11.43 2.94
N ILE A 138 -0.16 -12.69 2.53
CA ILE A 138 0.87 -13.15 1.60
C ILE A 138 0.82 -12.35 0.28
N ALA A 139 -0.36 -12.15 -0.29
CA ALA A 139 -0.56 -11.36 -1.50
C ALA A 139 0.00 -9.93 -1.35
N THR A 140 -0.44 -9.23 -0.29
CA THR A 140 0.01 -7.86 0.00
C THR A 140 1.53 -7.78 0.19
N LYS A 141 2.15 -8.72 0.91
CA LYS A 141 3.60 -8.65 1.18
C LYS A 141 4.41 -8.94 -0.08
N TYR A 142 3.94 -9.81 -0.97
CA TYR A 142 4.56 -9.98 -2.28
C TYR A 142 4.45 -8.72 -3.14
N ASN A 143 3.29 -8.06 -3.15
CA ASN A 143 3.14 -6.79 -3.84
C ASN A 143 4.13 -5.73 -3.32
N ASN A 144 4.20 -5.55 -2.00
CA ASN A 144 5.07 -4.55 -1.38
C ASN A 144 6.56 -4.86 -1.60
N LEU A 145 6.95 -6.14 -1.57
CA LEU A 145 8.29 -6.56 -1.98
C LEU A 145 8.58 -6.24 -3.44
N GLY A 146 7.58 -6.40 -4.32
CA GLY A 146 7.69 -6.02 -5.73
C GLY A 146 7.97 -4.52 -5.89
N ILE A 147 7.22 -3.68 -5.18
CA ILE A 147 7.39 -2.22 -5.19
C ILE A 147 8.79 -1.85 -4.68
N ALA A 148 9.18 -2.36 -3.51
CA ALA A 148 10.48 -2.05 -2.93
C ALA A 148 11.67 -2.53 -3.81
N HIS A 149 11.53 -3.68 -4.48
CA HIS A 149 12.52 -4.16 -5.44
C HIS A 149 12.58 -3.28 -6.70
N LYS A 150 11.43 -2.83 -7.22
CA LYS A 150 11.36 -1.89 -8.34
C LYS A 150 12.09 -0.58 -8.01
N ASN A 151 11.87 -0.04 -6.81
CA ASN A 151 12.45 1.24 -6.37
C ASN A 151 13.98 1.21 -6.25
N ILE A 152 14.59 0.02 -6.07
CA ILE A 152 16.06 -0.14 -6.08
C ILE A 152 16.61 -0.61 -7.43
N GLY A 153 15.78 -0.65 -8.49
CA GLY A 153 16.17 -1.09 -9.83
C GLY A 153 16.28 -2.61 -10.00
N ASN A 154 15.87 -3.41 -9.02
CA ASN A 154 15.92 -4.88 -9.09
C ASN A 154 14.67 -5.43 -9.79
N TYR A 155 14.51 -5.10 -11.07
CA TYR A 155 13.30 -5.38 -11.85
C TYR A 155 12.93 -6.87 -11.93
N ASP A 156 13.90 -7.77 -12.12
CA ASP A 156 13.61 -9.22 -12.16
C ASP A 156 13.03 -9.75 -10.85
N SER A 157 13.60 -9.28 -9.72
CA SER A 157 13.08 -9.64 -8.40
C SER A 157 11.69 -9.06 -8.16
N ALA A 158 11.43 -7.85 -8.66
CA ALA A 158 10.12 -7.23 -8.58
C ALA A 158 9.08 -8.03 -9.37
N LEU A 159 9.38 -8.40 -10.62
CA LEU A 159 8.52 -9.24 -11.46
C LEU A 159 8.20 -10.58 -10.80
N VAL A 160 9.20 -11.27 -10.23
CA VAL A 160 8.98 -12.53 -9.49
C VAL A 160 8.03 -12.32 -8.30
N CYS A 161 8.16 -11.21 -7.59
CA CYS A 161 7.27 -10.90 -6.47
C CYS A 161 5.85 -10.58 -6.95
N TYR A 162 5.68 -9.76 -7.98
CA TYR A 162 4.37 -9.44 -8.55
C TYR A 162 3.65 -10.68 -9.12
N MET A 163 4.36 -11.56 -9.83
CA MET A 163 3.79 -12.82 -10.32
C MET A 163 3.32 -13.73 -9.19
N LYS A 164 4.02 -13.74 -8.06
CA LYS A 164 3.55 -14.44 -6.85
C LYS A 164 2.32 -13.76 -6.27
N ALA A 165 2.30 -12.43 -6.19
CA ALA A 165 1.16 -11.67 -5.68
C ALA A 165 -0.11 -11.92 -6.51
N ILE A 166 -0.03 -11.90 -7.84
CA ILE A 166 -1.15 -12.14 -8.78
C ILE A 166 -1.85 -13.45 -8.45
N LYS A 167 -1.12 -14.56 -8.32
CA LYS A 167 -1.70 -15.87 -8.00
C LYS A 167 -2.57 -15.85 -6.74
N PHE A 168 -2.13 -15.12 -5.71
CA PHE A 168 -2.91 -14.97 -4.48
C PHE A 168 -4.07 -13.98 -4.65
N PHE A 169 -3.90 -12.85 -5.32
CA PHE A 169 -4.99 -11.90 -5.55
C PHE A 169 -6.11 -12.49 -6.39
N GLU A 170 -5.80 -13.25 -7.44
CA GLU A 170 -6.77 -14.00 -8.24
C GLU A 170 -7.52 -15.02 -7.38
N SER A 171 -6.80 -15.83 -6.60
CA SER A 171 -7.40 -16.83 -5.70
C SER A 171 -8.30 -16.18 -4.63
N ASN A 172 -7.93 -14.99 -4.16
CA ASN A 172 -8.68 -14.21 -3.19
C ASN A 172 -9.82 -13.38 -3.81
N LYS A 173 -9.95 -13.38 -5.14
CA LYS A 173 -10.87 -12.51 -5.90
C LYS A 173 -10.73 -11.02 -5.55
N ASP A 174 -9.50 -10.57 -5.32
CA ASP A 174 -9.17 -9.19 -5.00
C ASP A 174 -8.96 -8.38 -6.29
N TYR A 175 -10.06 -8.10 -6.97
CA TYR A 175 -10.06 -7.32 -8.22
C TYR A 175 -9.87 -5.82 -8.00
N LYS A 176 -9.79 -5.37 -6.74
CA LYS A 176 -9.44 -3.98 -6.41
C LYS A 176 -7.94 -3.75 -6.50
N THR A 177 -7.13 -4.67 -5.96
CA THR A 177 -5.66 -4.53 -5.94
C THR A 177 -4.98 -5.19 -7.12
N LEU A 178 -5.54 -6.27 -7.69
CA LEU A 178 -4.95 -6.99 -8.82
C LEU A 178 -4.54 -6.09 -10.02
N PRO A 179 -5.35 -5.12 -10.46
CA PRO A 179 -4.99 -4.24 -11.58
C PRO A 179 -3.72 -3.41 -11.30
N LEU A 180 -3.56 -2.92 -10.07
CA LEU A 180 -2.37 -2.16 -9.65
C LEU A 180 -1.09 -2.99 -9.80
N VAL A 181 -1.17 -4.31 -9.58
CA VAL A 181 -0.04 -5.22 -9.76
C VAL A 181 0.31 -5.36 -11.24
N TYR A 182 -0.69 -5.52 -12.10
CA TYR A 182 -0.49 -5.55 -13.56
C TYR A 182 0.09 -4.23 -14.07
N ASN A 183 -0.42 -3.09 -13.60
CA ASN A 183 0.12 -1.78 -13.95
C ASN A 183 1.59 -1.64 -13.52
N ASN A 184 1.96 -2.09 -12.33
CA ASN A 184 3.36 -2.07 -11.88
C ASN A 184 4.29 -2.98 -12.73
N ILE A 185 3.79 -4.10 -13.23
CA ILE A 185 4.54 -4.94 -14.18
C ILE A 185 4.69 -4.21 -15.53
N GLY A 186 3.62 -3.55 -16.00
CA GLY A 186 3.66 -2.74 -17.22
C GLY A 186 4.71 -1.62 -17.13
N ILE A 187 4.81 -0.94 -15.98
CA ILE A 187 5.84 0.07 -15.72
C ILE A 187 7.25 -0.54 -15.83
N ILE A 188 7.48 -1.73 -15.26
CA ILE A 188 8.79 -2.39 -15.35
C ILE A 188 9.14 -2.69 -16.81
N HIS A 189 8.22 -3.26 -17.58
CA HIS A 189 8.49 -3.55 -19.00
C HIS A 189 8.68 -2.28 -19.84
N SER A 190 7.99 -1.19 -19.50
CA SER A 190 8.23 0.12 -20.11
C SER A 190 9.67 0.60 -19.86
N ILE A 191 10.15 0.50 -18.62
CA ILE A 191 11.54 0.86 -18.26
C ILE A 191 12.56 -0.05 -18.95
N GLN A 192 12.23 -1.33 -19.15
CA GLN A 192 13.07 -2.29 -19.87
C GLN A 192 12.97 -2.18 -21.39
N GLU A 193 12.31 -1.14 -21.92
CA GLU A 193 12.13 -0.92 -23.36
C GLU A 193 11.42 -2.10 -24.07
N ASP A 194 10.48 -2.76 -23.38
CA ASP A 194 9.60 -3.80 -23.91
C ASP A 194 8.14 -3.28 -23.96
N PRO A 195 7.83 -2.38 -24.92
CA PRO A 195 6.53 -1.72 -24.99
C PRO A 195 5.38 -2.70 -25.25
N ASP A 196 5.61 -3.78 -26.00
CA ASP A 196 4.57 -4.77 -26.31
C ASP A 196 4.12 -5.51 -25.05
N LYS A 197 5.06 -5.96 -24.20
CA LYS A 197 4.69 -6.54 -22.90
C LYS A 197 4.06 -5.50 -21.99
N ALA A 198 4.58 -4.28 -21.97
CA ALA A 198 4.03 -3.22 -21.14
C ALA A 198 2.56 -2.92 -21.49
N ILE A 199 2.24 -2.73 -22.77
CA ILE A 199 0.87 -2.56 -23.27
C ILE A 199 0.00 -3.75 -22.88
N SER A 200 0.49 -4.99 -23.07
CA SER A 200 -0.28 -6.20 -22.69
C SER A 200 -0.68 -6.21 -21.21
N TYR A 201 0.23 -5.82 -20.30
CA TYR A 201 -0.08 -5.75 -18.87
C TYR A 201 -0.98 -4.56 -18.52
N TYR A 202 -0.82 -3.41 -19.15
CA TYR A 202 -1.76 -2.29 -18.98
C TYR A 202 -3.16 -2.64 -19.49
N GLN A 203 -3.28 -3.40 -20.57
CA GLN A 203 -4.58 -3.89 -21.07
C GLN A 203 -5.25 -4.86 -20.10
N LYS A 204 -4.49 -5.78 -19.47
CA LYS A 204 -5.02 -6.65 -18.40
C LYS A 204 -5.53 -5.83 -17.21
N SER A 205 -4.78 -4.79 -16.82
CA SER A 205 -5.22 -3.85 -15.77
C SER A 205 -6.50 -3.12 -16.16
N LEU A 206 -6.55 -2.59 -17.38
CA LEU A 206 -7.69 -1.86 -17.94
C LEU A 206 -8.97 -2.71 -17.99
N GLU A 207 -8.89 -3.98 -18.40
CA GLU A 207 -10.02 -4.90 -18.45
C GLU A 207 -10.65 -5.07 -17.05
N ILE A 208 -9.82 -5.29 -16.03
CA ILE A 208 -10.31 -5.48 -14.66
C ILE A 208 -10.85 -4.16 -14.09
N TYR A 209 -10.22 -3.02 -14.36
CA TYR A 209 -10.76 -1.73 -13.93
C TYR A 209 -12.10 -1.39 -14.59
N LYS A 210 -12.32 -1.77 -15.86
CA LYS A 210 -13.62 -1.66 -16.52
C LYS A 210 -14.68 -2.50 -15.82
N LEU A 211 -14.37 -3.75 -15.47
CA LEU A 211 -15.28 -4.62 -14.72
C LEU A 211 -15.59 -4.11 -13.31
N ALA A 212 -14.64 -3.40 -12.70
CA ALA A 212 -14.78 -2.82 -11.36
C ALA A 212 -15.35 -1.39 -11.38
N GLU A 213 -15.70 -0.85 -12.55
CA GLU A 213 -16.17 0.53 -12.75
C GLU A 213 -15.24 1.58 -12.12
N ASN A 214 -13.92 1.31 -12.12
CA ASN A 214 -12.93 2.21 -11.56
C ASN A 214 -12.41 3.15 -12.65
N GLU A 215 -13.09 4.29 -12.82
CA GLU A 215 -12.78 5.29 -13.83
C GLU A 215 -11.34 5.83 -13.73
N ASN A 216 -10.84 6.09 -12.52
CA ASN A 216 -9.47 6.56 -12.30
C ASN A 216 -8.44 5.54 -12.79
N GLY A 217 -8.62 4.27 -12.43
CA GLY A 217 -7.75 3.19 -12.92
C GLY A 217 -7.81 3.00 -14.44
N ILE A 218 -8.97 3.22 -15.05
CA ILE A 218 -9.15 3.21 -16.52
C ILE A 218 -8.34 4.35 -17.15
N ALA A 219 -8.45 5.58 -16.61
CA ALA A 219 -7.74 6.75 -17.09
C ALA A 219 -6.21 6.62 -16.97
N ASP A 220 -5.73 6.05 -15.87
CA ASP A 220 -4.30 5.76 -15.66
C ASP A 220 -3.78 4.76 -16.70
N CYS A 221 -4.54 3.69 -16.97
CA CYS A 221 -4.15 2.69 -17.98
C CYS A 221 -4.07 3.32 -19.38
N HIS A 222 -5.07 4.10 -19.78
CA HIS A 222 -5.06 4.83 -21.04
C HIS A 222 -3.88 5.80 -21.14
N THR A 223 -3.59 6.52 -20.07
CA THR A 223 -2.43 7.44 -20.03
C THR A 223 -1.11 6.67 -20.21
N ASN A 224 -0.93 5.55 -19.52
CA ASN A 224 0.28 4.73 -19.62
C ASN A 224 0.45 4.10 -21.01
N ILE A 225 -0.63 3.63 -21.63
CA ILE A 225 -0.61 3.10 -23.01
C ILE A 225 -0.31 4.23 -24.00
N GLY A 226 -0.93 5.41 -23.83
CA GLY A 226 -0.68 6.58 -24.67
C GLY A 226 0.78 7.04 -24.64
N ILE A 227 1.42 7.04 -23.47
CA ILE A 227 2.85 7.35 -23.32
C ILE A 227 3.71 6.35 -24.11
N LEU A 228 3.38 5.06 -24.09
CA LEU A 228 4.11 4.05 -24.86
C LEU A 228 3.98 4.27 -26.36
N TYR A 229 2.77 4.54 -26.86
CA TYR A 229 2.58 4.88 -28.27
C TYR A 229 3.29 6.18 -28.66
N LEU A 230 3.32 7.17 -27.77
CA LEU A 230 4.08 8.41 -27.99
C LEU A 230 5.58 8.14 -28.10
N ASN A 231 6.13 7.24 -27.29
CA ASN A 231 7.54 6.85 -27.36
C ASN A 231 7.86 6.05 -28.64
N GLN A 232 6.90 5.31 -29.17
CA GLN A 232 6.99 4.61 -30.46
C GLN A 232 6.65 5.50 -31.67
N ASP A 233 6.45 6.81 -31.46
CA ASP A 233 6.04 7.78 -32.47
C ASP A 233 4.71 7.43 -33.21
N SER A 234 3.90 6.59 -32.58
CA SER A 234 2.53 6.28 -33.03
C SER A 234 1.56 7.37 -32.56
N LEU A 235 1.74 8.59 -33.09
CA LEU A 235 1.12 9.81 -32.59
C LEU A 235 -0.42 9.79 -32.60
N ASP A 236 -1.04 9.18 -33.60
CA ASP A 236 -2.50 9.05 -33.67
C ASP A 236 -3.06 8.13 -32.58
N LYS A 237 -2.38 7.01 -32.31
CA LYS A 237 -2.76 6.10 -31.23
C LYS A 237 -2.55 6.75 -29.87
N ALA A 238 -1.43 7.45 -29.68
CA ALA A 238 -1.16 8.19 -28.45
C ALA A 238 -2.25 9.23 -28.16
N GLU A 239 -2.63 10.03 -29.16
CA GLU A 239 -3.72 11.01 -29.04
C GLU A 239 -5.04 10.35 -28.66
N GLN A 240 -5.40 9.24 -29.31
CA GLN A 240 -6.61 8.49 -29.00
C GLN A 240 -6.63 8.06 -27.53
N GLU A 241 -5.55 7.45 -27.04
CA GLU A 241 -5.45 6.97 -25.66
C GLU A 241 -5.53 8.13 -24.65
N PHE A 242 -4.83 9.25 -24.89
CA PHE A 242 -4.93 10.42 -24.00
C PHE A 242 -6.34 11.04 -23.99
N ASN A 243 -7.04 11.03 -25.11
CA ASN A 243 -8.42 11.52 -25.16
C ASN A 243 -9.40 10.59 -24.41
N MET A 244 -9.07 9.31 -24.23
CA MET A 244 -9.86 8.39 -23.40
C MET A 244 -9.68 8.66 -21.89
N SER A 245 -8.54 9.19 -21.44
CA SER A 245 -8.30 9.47 -20.02
C SER A 245 -8.81 10.84 -19.56
N LYS A 246 -8.78 11.85 -20.44
CA LYS A 246 -9.17 13.24 -20.12
C LYS A 246 -10.53 13.42 -19.42
N PRO A 247 -11.64 12.77 -19.87
CA PRO A 247 -12.96 13.02 -19.27
C PRO A 247 -13.00 12.68 -17.79
N VAL A 248 -12.29 11.63 -17.38
CA VAL A 248 -12.18 11.22 -15.97
C VAL A 248 -11.44 12.28 -15.16
N PHE A 249 -10.29 12.75 -15.65
CA PHE A 249 -9.53 13.78 -14.93
C PHE A 249 -10.32 15.09 -14.75
N ILE A 250 -11.16 15.47 -15.73
CA ILE A 250 -12.07 16.62 -15.59
C ILE A 250 -13.12 16.35 -14.52
N LYS A 251 -13.80 15.19 -14.59
CA LYS A 251 -14.87 14.81 -13.67
C LYS A 251 -14.40 14.79 -12.22
N GLU A 252 -13.22 14.23 -11.98
CA GLU A 252 -12.62 14.06 -10.65
C GLU A 252 -11.84 15.28 -10.16
N GLN A 253 -11.75 16.34 -10.98
CA GLN A 253 -10.94 17.54 -10.72
C GLN A 253 -9.46 17.19 -10.44
N ASP A 254 -8.95 16.16 -11.10
CA ASP A 254 -7.56 15.71 -10.96
C ASP A 254 -6.64 16.63 -11.76
N LEU A 255 -6.10 17.65 -11.08
CA LEU A 255 -5.18 18.62 -11.66
C LEU A 255 -3.87 17.96 -12.14
N ASN A 256 -3.42 16.88 -11.50
CA ASN A 256 -2.20 16.19 -11.88
C ASN A 256 -2.42 15.40 -13.18
N GLY A 257 -3.51 14.65 -13.25
CA GLY A 257 -3.93 13.95 -14.47
C GLY A 257 -4.13 14.90 -15.65
N LEU A 258 -4.79 16.05 -15.43
CA LEU A 258 -4.95 17.08 -16.45
C LEU A 258 -3.62 17.68 -16.93
N SER A 259 -2.72 18.00 -15.99
CA SER A 259 -1.38 18.50 -16.33
C SER A 259 -0.61 17.50 -17.20
N GLY A 260 -0.61 16.22 -16.80
CA GLY A 260 0.01 15.14 -17.57
C GLY A 260 -0.58 15.00 -18.96
N TYR A 261 -1.92 15.03 -19.07
CA TYR A 261 -2.62 15.02 -20.36
C TYR A 261 -2.17 16.17 -21.27
N TYR A 262 -2.22 17.43 -20.80
CA TYR A 262 -1.88 18.59 -21.63
C TYR A 262 -0.41 18.59 -22.05
N ASN A 263 0.50 18.18 -21.16
CA ASN A 263 1.91 18.03 -21.50
C ASN A 263 2.11 17.00 -22.63
N ASN A 264 1.50 15.83 -22.50
CA ASN A 264 1.62 14.77 -23.49
C ASN A 264 0.99 15.17 -24.84
N MET A 265 -0.18 15.81 -24.83
CA MET A 265 -0.81 16.34 -26.05
C MET A 265 0.02 17.43 -26.72
N GLY A 266 0.68 18.30 -25.95
CA GLY A 266 1.62 19.28 -26.49
C GLY A 266 2.78 18.62 -27.23
N ILE A 267 3.32 17.52 -26.71
CA ILE A 267 4.36 16.73 -27.39
C ILE A 267 3.82 16.09 -28.66
N VAL A 268 2.63 15.49 -28.62
CA VAL A 268 1.96 14.87 -29.78
C VAL A 268 1.82 15.90 -30.90
N TYR A 269 1.19 17.06 -30.65
CA TYR A 269 0.96 18.06 -31.69
C TYR A 269 2.24 18.69 -32.21
N ARG A 270 3.24 18.91 -31.35
CA ARG A 270 4.55 19.39 -31.79
C ARG A 270 5.20 18.41 -32.76
N ARG A 271 5.12 17.10 -32.50
CA ARG A 271 5.71 16.07 -33.37
C ARG A 271 4.90 15.85 -34.66
N LYS A 272 3.57 16.02 -34.65
CA LYS A 272 2.75 15.94 -35.87
C LYS A 272 2.98 17.10 -36.84
N ASN A 273 3.42 18.25 -36.33
CA ASN A 273 3.61 19.49 -37.10
C ASN A 273 5.07 19.74 -37.53
N ASN A 274 5.99 18.83 -37.21
CA ASN A 274 7.39 18.84 -37.63
C ASN A 274 7.64 17.77 -38.70
#